data_AF-A0A1B3WS21-F1
#
_entry.id   AF-A0A1B3WS21-F1
#
_cell.length_a   1.000
_cell.length_b   1.000
_cell.length_c   1.000
_cell.angle_alpha   90.00
_cell.angle_beta   90.00
_cell.angle_gamma   90.00
#
_symmetry.space_group_name_H-M   'P 1'
#
loop_
_entity.id
_entity.type
_entity.pdbx_description
1 polymer ?
#
loop_
_entity_poly.entity_id
_entity_poly.type
_entity_poly.pdbx_seq_one_letter_code
_entity_poly.pdbx_strand_id
1 'polypeptide(L)' 'MILSSIAGIRGYYIQSALSVDDPEKRRQEIASLIRIPDSFAKMVVVRDFIRPWRDESGILYLGIEQFLPDDGAIAL' A
#
# COMPACT_ATOMS: atom_id res chain seq x y z
N MET A 1 0.59 -4.78 -11.27
CA MET A 1 1.76 -5.58 -11.71
C MET A 1 2.26 -6.31 -10.48
N ILE A 2 2.12 -7.64 -10.41
CA ILE A 2 2.61 -8.43 -9.27
C ILE A 2 3.80 -9.25 -9.78
N LEU A 3 4.97 -9.07 -9.17
CA LEU A 3 6.16 -9.88 -9.45
C LEU A 3 6.17 -11.07 -8.47
N SER A 4 6.26 -12.26 -9.05
CA SER A 4 6.34 -13.56 -8.39
C SER A 4 7.60 -13.67 -7.51
N SER A 5 7.43 -14.18 -6.29
CA SER A 5 8.45 -14.28 -5.25
C SER A 5 9.68 -15.12 -5.62
N ILE A 6 10.85 -14.58 -5.29
CA ILE A 6 12.12 -15.30 -5.09
C ILE A 6 12.44 -15.23 -3.60
N ALA A 7 12.80 -16.37 -3.01
CA ALA A 7 13.02 -16.53 -1.56
C ALA A 7 14.07 -15.53 -1.03
N GLY A 8 13.67 -14.72 -0.04
CA GLY A 8 14.55 -13.73 0.61
C GLY A 8 14.21 -12.25 0.35
N ILE A 9 13.31 -11.96 -0.59
CA ILE A 9 12.82 -10.59 -0.82
C ILE A 9 11.62 -10.33 0.10
N ARG A 10 11.72 -9.32 0.99
CA ARG A 10 10.55 -8.74 1.66
C ARG A 10 9.72 -7.99 0.60
N GLY A 11 8.79 -8.70 -0.02
CA GLY A 11 7.88 -8.14 -1.02
C GLY A 11 6.88 -7.17 -0.38
N TYR A 12 6.50 -6.16 -1.15
CA TYR A 12 5.41 -5.24 -0.80
C TYR A 12 4.32 -5.36 -1.84
N TYR A 13 3.08 -5.52 -1.38
CA TYR A 13 1.93 -5.29 -2.24
C TYR A 13 1.63 -3.80 -2.26
N ILE A 14 1.62 -3.23 -3.47
CA ILE A 14 1.36 -1.81 -3.69
C ILE A 14 0.11 -1.69 -4.54
N GLN A 15 -0.87 -0.93 -4.04
CA GLN A 15 -2.07 -0.56 -4.77
C GLN A 15 -2.10 0.96 -4.94
N SER A 16 -2.43 1.46 -6.13
CA SER A 16 -2.69 2.89 -6.30
C SER A 16 -4.18 3.19 -6.21
N ALA A 17 -4.53 4.34 -5.64
CA ALA A 17 -5.90 4.85 -5.57
C ALA A 17 -5.93 6.36 -5.89
N LEU A 18 -7.00 6.82 -6.56
CA LEU A 18 -7.12 8.23 -6.96
C LEU A 18 -7.43 9.16 -5.79
N SER A 19 -8.31 8.72 -4.89
CA SER A 19 -8.67 9.39 -3.64
C SER A 19 -9.08 8.31 -2.63
N VAL A 20 -9.00 8.66 -1.36
CA VAL A 20 -9.26 7.77 -0.22
C VAL A 20 -10.43 8.22 0.65
N ASP A 21 -11.18 9.20 0.15
CA ASP A 21 -12.21 9.90 0.93
C ASP A 21 -13.46 9.07 1.16
N ASP A 22 -13.69 8.05 0.33
CA ASP A 22 -14.78 7.09 0.49
C ASP A 22 -14.27 5.78 1.12
N PRO A 23 -14.51 5.56 2.43
CA PRO A 23 -14.06 4.36 3.13
C PRO A 23 -14.75 3.07 2.64
N GLU A 24 -15.94 3.17 2.06
CA GLU A 24 -16.67 1.99 1.55
C GLU A 24 -16.10 1.54 0.21
N LYS A 25 -15.88 2.51 -0.69
CA LYS A 25 -15.20 2.26 -1.97
C LYS A 25 -13.77 1.75 -1.74
N ARG A 26 -13.06 2.34 -0.78
CA ARG A 26 -11.73 1.88 -0.36
C ARG A 26 -11.76 0.42 0.08
N ARG A 27 -12.69 0.04 0.97
CA ARG A 27 -12.83 -1.35 1.44
C ARG A 27 -13.03 -2.33 0.29
N GLN A 28 -13.82 -1.95 -0.71
CA GLN A 28 -14.08 -2.78 -1.88
C GLN A 28 -12.83 -2.92 -2.78
N GLU A 29 -12.05 -1.86 -2.96
CA GLU A 29 -10.82 -1.88 -3.76
C GLU A 29 -9.67 -2.65 -3.08
N ILE A 30 -9.54 -2.56 -1.75
CA ILE A 30 -8.48 -3.25 -0.99
C ILE A 30 -8.85 -4.68 -0.55
N ALA A 31 -10.11 -5.10 -0.72
CA ALA A 31 -10.57 -6.44 -0.32
C ALA A 31 -9.71 -7.55 -0.97
N SER A 32 -9.26 -7.33 -2.20
CA SER A 32 -8.35 -8.24 -2.90
C SER A 32 -6.98 -8.35 -2.23
N LEU A 33 -6.47 -7.27 -1.62
CA LEU A 33 -5.23 -7.29 -0.83
C LEU A 33 -5.42 -7.96 0.53
N ILE A 34 -6.53 -7.66 1.22
CA ILE A 34 -6.83 -8.23 2.56
C ILE A 34 -7.00 -9.75 2.48
N ARG A 35 -7.59 -10.26 1.39
CA ARG A 35 -7.83 -11.69 1.19
C ARG A 35 -6.58 -12.52 0.91
N ILE A 36 -5.40 -11.92 0.76
CA ILE A 36 -4.14 -12.66 0.60
C ILE A 36 -3.55 -12.88 2.00
N PRO A 37 -3.64 -14.11 2.55
CA PRO A 37 -3.21 -14.41 3.91
C PRO A 37 -1.70 -14.67 3.93
N ASP A 38 -0.91 -13.66 3.59
CA ASP A 38 0.54 -13.69 3.63
C ASP A 38 1.12 -12.66 4.59
N SER A 39 2.39 -12.85 4.93
CA SER A 39 3.15 -11.94 5.80
C SER A 39 3.78 -10.77 5.05
N PHE A 40 3.44 -10.57 3.78
CA PHE A 40 3.99 -9.46 3.01
C PHE A 40 3.33 -8.14 3.43
N ALA A 41 4.15 -7.10 3.53
CA ALA A 41 3.67 -5.77 3.85
C ALA A 41 2.82 -5.20 2.70
N LYS A 42 1.80 -4.42 3.05
CA LYS A 42 0.79 -3.92 2.11
C LYS A 42 0.72 -2.40 2.23
N MET A 43 0.68 -1.71 1.11
CA MET A 43 0.55 -0.25 1.06
C MET A 43 -0.38 0.22 -0.06
N VAL A 44 -0.98 1.38 0.16
CA VAL A 44 -1.81 2.10 -0.80
C VAL A 44 -1.20 3.48 -1.04
N VAL A 45 -0.86 3.75 -2.29
CA VAL A 45 -0.30 5.04 -2.73
C VAL A 45 -1.40 5.86 -3.35
N VAL A 46 -1.61 7.07 -2.83
CA VAL A 46 -2.64 7.99 -3.32
C VAL A 46 -2.04 9.18 -4.04
N ARG A 47 -2.80 9.79 -4.96
CA ARG A 47 -2.36 11.03 -5.61
C ARG A 47 -2.30 12.21 -4.63
N ASP A 48 -3.18 12.23 -3.64
CA ASP A 48 -3.35 13.36 -2.73
C ASP A 48 -2.22 13.47 -1.70
N PHE A 49 -2.01 14.69 -1.20
CA PHE A 49 -1.10 14.94 -0.08
C PHE A 49 -1.77 14.53 1.23
N ILE A 50 -1.45 13.32 1.71
CA ILE A 50 -1.94 12.80 2.98
C ILE A 50 -0.80 12.62 3.98
N ARG A 51 -1.11 12.68 5.28
CA ARG A 51 -0.17 12.19 6.30
C ARG A 51 -0.14 10.67 6.23
N PRO A 52 1.01 9.99 6.29
CA PRO A 52 1.05 8.54 6.28
C PRO A 52 0.35 7.97 7.51
N TRP A 53 -0.47 6.94 7.31
CA TRP A 53 -1.17 6.27 8.41
C TRP A 53 -1.40 4.79 8.09
N ARG A 54 -1.57 3.98 9.14
CA ARG A 54 -1.89 2.55 9.03
C ARG A 54 -3.31 2.29 9.50
N ASP A 55 -4.05 1.48 8.76
CA ASP A 55 -5.36 1.01 9.20
C ASP A 55 -5.26 -0.19 10.15
N GLU A 56 -6.42 -0.64 10.65
CA GLU A 56 -6.53 -1.79 11.54
C GLU A 56 -6.05 -3.11 10.89
N SER A 57 -6.02 -3.17 9.56
CA SER A 57 -5.50 -4.30 8.78
C SER A 57 -3.99 -4.22 8.54
N GLY A 58 -3.32 -3.18 9.05
CA GLY A 58 -1.89 -2.97 8.92
C GLY A 58 -1.45 -2.42 7.56
N ILE A 59 -2.38 -1.95 6.72
CA ILE A 59 -2.07 -1.38 5.40
C ILE A 59 -1.59 0.06 5.58
N LEU A 60 -0.44 0.39 4.98
CA LEU A 60 0.11 1.75 4.99
C LEU A 60 -0.49 2.60 3.86
N TYR A 61 -1.09 3.75 4.19
CA TYR A 61 -1.52 4.74 3.22
C TYR A 61 -0.53 5.89 3.19
N LEU A 62 -0.08 6.30 2.00
CA LEU A 62 0.81 7.45 1.81
C LEU A 62 0.57 8.15 0.47
N GLY A 63 0.93 9.42 0.38
CA GLY A 63 0.88 10.18 -0.87
C GLY A 63 1.99 9.78 -1.84
N ILE A 64 1.76 9.95 -3.14
CA ILE A 64 2.72 9.64 -4.20
C ILE A 64 4.05 10.37 -4.02
N GLU A 65 4.01 11.63 -3.56
CA GLU A 65 5.21 12.43 -3.30
C GLU A 65 6.09 11.83 -2.17
N GLN A 66 5.47 11.14 -1.22
CA GLN A 66 6.16 10.47 -0.11
C GLN A 66 6.66 9.08 -0.50
N PHE A 67 6.07 8.48 -1.53
CA PHE A 67 6.47 7.18 -2.08
C PHE A 67 7.66 7.29 -3.03
N LEU A 68 7.78 8.40 -3.76
CA LEU A 68 8.79 8.61 -4.80
C LEU A 68 10.23 8.99 -4.38
N PRO A 69 10.61 9.34 -3.14
CA PRO A 69 11.97 9.82 -2.89
C PRO A 69 13.03 8.73 -3.16
N ASP A 70 14.06 9.16 -3.90
CA ASP A 70 15.11 8.38 -4.58
C ASP A 70 15.98 7.52 -3.63
N ASP A 71 15.96 7.79 -2.31
CA ASP A 71 16.89 7.24 -1.31
C ASP A 71 16.27 6.26 -0.29
N GLY A 72 15.10 5.68 -0.55
CA GLY A 72 14.62 4.52 0.23
C GLY A 72 13.29 4.70 0.94
N ALA A 73 12.23 4.96 0.17
CA ALA A 73 10.84 4.89 0.63
C ALA A 73 10.42 3.53 1.25
N ILE A 74 11.29 2.51 1.21
CA ILE A 74 11.07 1.16 1.78
C ILE A 74 11.79 0.98 3.13
N ALA A 75 12.16 2.07 3.82
CA ALA A 75 12.71 2.05 5.19
C ALA A 75 11.67 2.40 6.29
N LEU A 76 10.37 2.22 6.01
CA LEU A 76 9.24 2.44 6.94
C LEU A 76 8.66 1.13 7.53
#